data_AF-A0A7G9YWH3-F1
#
_entry.id   AF-A0A7G9YWH3-F1
#
_cell.length_a   1.000
_cell.length_b   1.000
_cell.length_c   1.000
_cell.angle_alpha   90.00
_cell.angle_beta   90.00
_cell.angle_gamma   90.00
#
_symmetry.space_group_name_H-M   'P 1'
#
loop_
_entity.id
_entity.type
_entity.pdbx_description
1 polymer ?
#
loop_
_entity_poly.entity_id
_entity_poly.type
_entity_poly.pdbx_seq_one_letter_code
_entity_poly.pdbx_strand_id
1 'polypeptide(L)' 'MIKMKKCGINAMDALHIAVAAENEVDTFITTDDDILKRRGGISNGIEVKNPKEVDG' A
#
# COMPACT_ATOMS: atom_id res chain seq x y z
N MET A 1 -9.78 -16.84 19.13
CA MET A 1 -9.03 -15.56 19.21
C MET A 1 -8.25 -15.40 17.92
N ILE A 2 -8.71 -14.54 17.00
CA ILE A 2 -8.03 -14.33 15.71
C ILE A 2 -6.76 -13.53 15.99
N LYS A 3 -5.60 -14.18 15.88
CA LYS A 3 -4.30 -13.50 15.99
C LYS A 3 -4.07 -12.71 14.70
N MET A 4 -4.40 -11.41 14.70
CA MET A 4 -3.87 -10.52 13.67
C MET A 4 -2.34 -10.54 13.81
N LYS A 5 -1.65 -11.05 12.78
CA LYS A 5 -0.20 -10.89 12.68
C LYS A 5 0.06 -9.39 12.67
N LYS A 6 1.00 -8.91 13.49
CA LYS A 6 1.56 -7.56 13.35
C LYS A 6 2.27 -7.50 12.00
N CYS A 7 1.55 -7.22 10.92
CA CYS A 7 2.14 -6.52 9.81
C CYS A 7 2.60 -5.20 10.40
N GLY A 8 3.87 -4.86 10.31
CA GLY A 8 4.42 -3.60 10.84
C GLY A 8 3.93 -2.35 10.08
N ILE A 9 2.69 -2.38 9.63
CA ILE A 9 1.95 -1.38 8.88
C ILE A 9 1.12 -0.65 9.94
N ASN A 10 1.23 0.67 10.01
CA ASN A 10 0.44 1.43 10.96
C ASN A 10 -1.05 1.42 10.53
N ALA A 11 -1.97 1.84 11.41
CA ALA A 11 -3.40 1.80 11.10
C ALA A 11 -3.80 2.65 9.88
N MET A 12 -3.09 3.77 9.65
CA MET A 12 -3.35 4.69 8.56
C MET A 12 -2.91 4.12 7.21
N ASP A 13 -1.73 3.51 7.16
CA ASP A 13 -1.21 2.82 5.98
C ASP A 13 -2.16 1.69 5.57
N ALA A 14 -2.63 0.91 6.55
CA ALA A 14 -3.59 -0.16 6.30
C ALA A 14 -4.91 0.37 5.72
N LEU A 15 -5.39 1.52 6.21
CA LEU A 15 -6.58 2.17 5.69
C LEU A 15 -6.38 2.64 4.24
N HIS A 16 -5.27 3.31 3.93
CA HIS A 16 -4.99 3.76 2.56
C HIS A 16 -4.96 2.60 1.56
N ILE A 17 -4.29 1.49 1.92
CA ILE A 17 -4.24 0.31 1.06
C ILE A 17 -5.61 -0.37 0.93
N ALA A 18 -6.40 -0.42 2.01
CA ALA A 18 -7.75 -0.98 1.94
C ALA A 18 -8.65 -0.16 1.01
N VAL A 19 -8.60 1.17 1.09
CA VAL A 19 -9.34 2.07 0.20
C VAL A 19 -8.90 1.89 -1.25
N ALA A 20 -7.60 1.79 -1.52
CA ALA A 20 -7.08 1.52 -2.86
C ALA A 20 -7.61 0.17 -3.40
N ALA A 21 -7.62 -0.88 -2.57
CA ALA A 21 -8.13 -2.19 -2.94
C ALA A 21 -9.63 -2.21 -3.21
N GLU A 22 -10.42 -1.54 -2.37
CA GLU A 22 -11.88 -1.44 -2.52
C GLU A 22 -12.28 -0.71 -3.80
N ASN A 23 -11.48 0.28 -4.22
CA ASN A 23 -11.70 1.02 -5.45
C ASN A 23 -11.05 0.37 -6.68
N GLU A 24 -10.51 -0.85 -6.54
CA GLU A 24 -9.90 -1.64 -7.62
C GLU A 24 -8.86 -0.83 -8.44
N VAL A 25 -8.07 0.01 -7.77
CA VAL A 25 -7.09 0.84 -8.46
C VAL A 25 -5.90 0.00 -8.93
N ASP A 26 -5.44 0.24 -10.16
CA ASP A 26 -4.24 -0.41 -10.69
C ASP A 26 -2.96 0.10 -9.99
N THR A 27 -2.95 1.38 -9.61
CA THR A 27 -1.78 2.04 -9.02
C THR A 27 -2.16 2.92 -7.83
N PHE A 28 -1.47 2.71 -6.71
CA PHE A 28 -1.50 3.58 -5.54
C PHE A 28 -0.24 4.45 -5.50
N ILE A 29 -0.40 5.75 -5.76
CA ILE A 29 0.71 6.70 -5.78
C ILE A 29 0.89 7.30 -4.39
N THR A 30 2.11 7.26 -3.85
CA THR A 30 2.42 7.84 -2.55
C THR A 30 3.87 8.33 -2.47
N THR A 31 4.12 9.36 -1.65
CA THR A 31 5.47 9.80 -1.28
C THR A 31 5.93 9.24 0.07
N ASP A 32 5.13 8.37 0.69
CA ASP A 32 5.46 7.75 1.97
C ASP A 32 6.51 6.64 1.81
N ASP A 33 7.72 6.90 2.29
CA ASP A 33 8.85 5.97 2.19
C ASP A 33 8.61 4.64 2.90
N ASP A 34 7.83 4.62 3.99
CA ASP A 34 7.58 3.39 4.74
C ASP A 34 6.61 2.48 4.00
N ILE A 35 5.62 3.04 3.32
CA ILE A 35 4.74 2.29 2.41
C ILE A 35 5.54 1.83 1.18
N LEU A 36 6.34 2.72 0.57
CA LEU A 36 7.15 2.39 -0.60
C LEU A 36 8.15 1.26 -0.34
N LYS A 37 8.81 1.24 0.82
CA LYS A 37 9.72 0.14 1.21
C LYS A 37 9.00 -1.19 1.40
N ARG A 38 7.70 -1.17 1.73
CA ARG A 38 6.88 -2.35 2.02
C ARG A 38 6.01 -2.79 0.85
N ARG A 39 6.08 -2.09 -0.30
CA ARG A 39 5.22 -2.35 -1.47
C ARG A 39 5.23 -3.79 -1.97
N GLY A 40 6.37 -4.49 -1.86
CA GLY A 40 6.47 -5.91 -2.24
C GLY A 40 5.62 -6.87 -1.38
N GLY A 41 5.12 -6.42 -0.22
CA GLY A 41 4.25 -7.19 0.67
C GLY A 41 2.76 -6.87 0.54
N ILE A 42 2.36 -5.95 -0.35
CA ILE A 42 0.97 -5.56 -0.56
C ILE A 42 0.37 -6.52 -1.60
N SER A 43 -0.39 -7.51 -1.13
CA SER A 43 -0.77 -8.70 -1.92
C SER A 43 -2.04 -8.57 -2.77
N ASN A 44 -2.44 -7.36 -3.17
CA ASN A 44 -3.76 -7.13 -3.76
C ASN A 44 -3.72 -6.77 -5.26
N GLY A 45 -2.59 -6.96 -5.94
CA GLY A 45 -2.45 -6.60 -7.36
C GLY A 45 -2.30 -5.09 -7.61
N ILE A 46 -2.36 -4.29 -6.56
CA ILE A 46 -2.17 -2.83 -6.61
C ILE A 46 -0.67 -2.54 -6.69
N GLU A 47 -0.27 -1.82 -7.73
CA GLU A 47 1.10 -1.34 -7.85
C GLU A 47 1.31 -0.09 -6.99
N VAL A 48 2.28 -0.10 -6.09
CA VAL A 48 2.59 1.10 -5.28
C VAL A 48 3.80 1.83 -5.85
N LYS A 49 3.60 3.08 -6.27
CA LYS A 49 4.61 3.89 -6.93
C LYS A 49 4.87 5.21 -6.22
N ASN A 50 6.12 5.66 -6.28
CA ASN A 50 6.45 7.05 -6.01
C ASN A 50 6.00 7.91 -7.21
N PRO A 51 5.46 9.12 -7.03
CA PRO A 51 5.10 9.99 -8.15
C PRO A 51 6.20 10.14 -9.21
N LYS A 52 7.48 10.15 -8.81
CA LYS A 52 8.64 10.21 -9.71
C LYS A 52 8.82 8.99 -10.61
N GLU A 53 8.17 7.87 -10.30
CA GLU A 53 8.19 6.63 -11.09
C GLU A 53 7.04 6.58 -12.11
N VAL A 54 6.09 7.53 -12.05
CA VAL A 54 4.87 7.53 -12.88
C VAL A 54 4.97 8.53 -14.04
N ASP A 55 5.69 9.64 -13.85
CA ASP A 55 6.02 10.57 -14.93
C ASP A 55 7.37 10.20 -15.57
N GLY A 56 7.29 9.54 -16.73
CA GLY A 56 8.38 9.29 -17.67
C GLY A 56 8.03 9.78 -19.06
#